data_AF-A0A5E5PBI3-F1
#
_entry.id   AF-A0A5E5PBI3-F1
#
_cell.length_a   1.000
_cell.length_b   1.000
_cell.length_c   1.000
_cell.angle_alpha   90.00
_cell.angle_beta   90.00
_cell.angle_gamma   90.00
#
_symmetry.space_group_name_H-M   'P 1'
#
loop_
_entity.id
_entity.type
_entity.pdbx_description
1 polymer ?
#
loop_
_entity_poly.entity_id
_entity_poly.type
_entity_poly.pdbx_seq_one_letter_code
_entity_poly.pdbx_strand_id
1 'polypeptide(L)'
;MTVCTPIQRVIAAGRVEVHTASEFAGWWQDGYWIRVAQDEDYTNDWYITVRHPDGGYLYDGWWTDSGHRTVDEAVAEAFRGAELLDDDAKQENQNA
;
A
#
# COMPACT_ATOMS: atom_id res chain seq x y z
N MET A 1 -9.37 15.46 -13.82
CA MET A 1 -9.02 15.42 -12.39
C MET A 1 -7.87 14.45 -12.28
N THR A 2 -6.72 14.88 -11.76
CA THR A 2 -5.55 13.99 -11.63
C THR A 2 -5.87 13.01 -10.51
N VAL A 3 -6.06 11.74 -10.84
CA VAL A 3 -6.31 10.69 -9.85
C VAL A 3 -4.99 10.44 -9.14
N CYS A 4 -4.86 10.90 -7.89
CA CYS A 4 -3.64 10.68 -7.13
C CYS A 4 -3.53 9.18 -6.75
N THR A 5 -2.37 8.57 -7.02
CA THR A 5 -2.08 7.18 -6.65
C THR A 5 -2.08 7.03 -5.12
N PRO A 6 -2.28 5.81 -4.57
CA PRO A 6 -2.31 5.60 -3.12
C PRO A 6 -1.07 6.14 -2.40
N ILE A 7 0.13 5.98 -2.96
CA ILE A 7 1.37 6.52 -2.38
C ILE A 7 1.35 8.06 -2.34
N GLN A 8 0.88 8.72 -3.41
CA GLN A 8 0.77 10.17 -3.48
C GLN A 8 -0.23 10.70 -2.46
N ARG A 9 -1.32 9.96 -2.26
CA ARG A 9 -2.28 10.29 -1.21
C ARG A 9 -1.61 10.22 0.16
N VAL A 10 -0.90 9.15 0.50
CA VAL A 10 -0.21 9.03 1.81
C VAL A 10 0.81 10.14 2.00
N ILE A 11 1.58 10.49 0.96
CA ILE A 11 2.53 11.59 0.98
C ILE A 11 1.83 12.94 1.24
N ALA A 12 0.65 13.16 0.63
CA ALA A 12 -0.07 14.42 0.74
C ALA A 12 -0.88 14.57 2.03
N ALA A 13 -1.44 13.47 2.55
CA ALA A 13 -2.37 13.47 3.67
C ALA A 13 -1.77 13.02 4.99
N GLY A 14 -0.63 12.34 4.94
CA GLY A 14 -0.09 11.57 6.05
C GLY A 14 1.32 11.96 6.44
N ARG A 15 1.92 11.10 7.27
CA ARG A 15 3.34 11.17 7.63
C ARG A 15 4.06 9.96 7.06
N VAL A 16 4.93 10.19 6.10
CA VAL A 16 5.81 9.15 5.56
C VAL A 16 7.02 9.00 6.48
N GLU A 17 7.30 7.76 6.88
CA GLU A 17 8.45 7.38 7.69
C GLU A 17 9.57 6.83 6.81
N VAL A 18 9.21 6.01 5.82
CA VAL A 18 10.14 5.38 4.87
C VAL A 18 9.57 5.49 3.46
N HIS A 19 10.41 5.86 2.50
CA HIS A 19 10.08 5.84 1.09
C HIS A 19 11.34 5.56 0.27
N THR A 20 11.51 4.29 -0.10
CA THR A 20 12.60 3.79 -0.94
C THR A 20 12.02 2.91 -2.04
N ALA A 21 12.89 2.37 -2.91
CA ALA A 21 12.47 1.44 -3.96
C ALA A 21 11.96 0.09 -3.41
N SER A 22 12.46 -0.31 -2.22
CA SER A 22 12.25 -1.64 -1.63
C SER A 22 11.44 -1.60 -0.33
N GLU A 23 11.11 -0.41 0.17
CA GLU A 23 10.28 -0.24 1.38
C GLU A 23 9.50 1.07 1.35
N PHE A 24 8.26 1.01 1.80
CA PHE A 24 7.47 2.18 2.11
C PHE A 24 6.75 1.99 3.45
N ALA A 25 6.81 3.01 4.31
CA ALA A 25 6.10 3.02 5.58
C ALA A 25 5.56 4.42 5.85
N GLY A 26 4.30 4.51 6.27
CA GLY A 26 3.68 5.78 6.60
C GLY A 26 2.34 5.66 7.28
N TRP A 27 1.94 6.78 7.89
CA TRP A 27 0.64 6.95 8.52
C TRP A 27 -0.33 7.52 7.52
N TRP A 28 -1.43 6.81 7.29
CA TRP A 28 -2.57 7.25 6.51
C TRP A 28 -3.56 8.04 7.39
N GLN A 29 -4.54 8.68 6.76
CA GLN A 29 -5.60 9.41 7.45
C GLN A 29 -6.30 8.51 8.48
N ASP A 30 -6.91 9.11 9.49
CA ASP A 30 -7.58 8.41 10.61
C ASP A 30 -6.66 7.55 11.51
N GLY A 31 -5.34 7.58 11.30
CA GLY A 31 -4.36 6.92 12.17
C GLY A 31 -4.01 5.49 11.75
N TYR A 32 -4.34 5.10 10.52
CA TYR A 32 -3.94 3.82 9.95
C TYR A 32 -2.44 3.81 9.66
N TRP A 33 -1.76 2.74 9.98
CA TRP A 33 -0.33 2.58 9.67
C TRP A 33 -0.14 1.59 8.54
N ILE A 34 0.57 2.00 7.49
CA ILE A 34 0.78 1.23 6.27
C ILE A 34 2.27 0.99 6.13
N ARG A 35 2.66 -0.26 5.95
CA ARG A 35 4.02 -0.67 5.64
C ARG A 35 4.02 -1.72 4.54
N VAL A 36 4.88 -1.53 3.56
CA VAL A 36 5.23 -2.54 2.56
C VAL A 36 6.75 -2.64 2.51
N ALA A 37 7.28 -3.86 2.52
CA ALA A 37 8.71 -4.10 2.46
C ALA A 37 8.99 -5.29 1.54
N GLN A 38 9.94 -5.12 0.63
CA GLN A 38 10.36 -6.15 -0.28
C GLN A 38 11.36 -7.08 0.41
N ASP A 39 11.21 -8.39 0.19
CA ASP A 39 12.18 -9.39 0.62
C ASP A 39 13.29 -9.55 -0.43
N GLU A 40 14.25 -8.62 -0.40
CA GLU A 40 15.38 -8.58 -1.35
C GLU A 40 16.32 -9.80 -1.25
N ASP A 41 16.23 -10.59 -0.17
CA ASP A 41 17.15 -11.69 0.12
C ASP A 41 16.71 -13.06 -0.46
N TYR A 42 15.41 -13.29 -0.65
CA TYR A 42 14.90 -14.60 -1.12
C TYR A 42 13.97 -14.51 -2.31
N THR A 43 12.77 -13.98 -2.09
CA THR A 43 11.67 -14.08 -3.07
C THR A 43 11.50 -12.82 -3.91
N ASN A 44 12.07 -11.70 -3.46
CA ASN A 44 11.71 -10.35 -3.88
C ASN A 44 10.22 -10.02 -3.67
N ASP A 45 9.44 -10.88 -3.01
CA ASP A 45 8.02 -10.62 -2.79
C ASP A 45 7.84 -9.51 -1.74
N TRP A 46 6.71 -8.81 -1.85
CA TRP A 46 6.34 -7.73 -0.94
C TRP A 46 5.61 -8.29 0.28
N TYR A 47 6.14 -8.00 1.46
CA TYR A 47 5.42 -8.15 2.71
C TYR A 47 4.61 -6.89 2.99
N ILE A 48 3.31 -7.06 3.21
CA ILE A 48 2.38 -5.95 3.39
C ILE A 48 1.79 -6.02 4.79
N THR A 49 1.78 -4.88 5.48
CA THR A 49 1.19 -4.71 6.81
C THR A 49 0.37 -3.43 6.86
N VAL A 50 -0.89 -3.54 7.24
CA VAL A 50 -1.80 -2.42 7.51
C VAL A 50 -2.40 -2.59 8.90
N ARG A 51 -2.20 -1.59 9.76
CA ARG A 51 -2.74 -1.55 11.11
C ARG A 51 -3.83 -0.50 11.25
N HIS A 52 -4.92 -0.89 11.91
CA HIS A 52 -5.96 0.03 12.37
C HIS A 52 -5.44 0.81 13.59
N PRO A 53 -5.84 2.08 13.79
CA PRO A 53 -5.50 2.87 14.98
C PRO A 53 -5.89 2.19 16.31
N ASP A 54 -6.92 1.33 16.31
CA ASP A 54 -7.33 0.56 17.49
C ASP A 54 -6.38 -0.61 17.85
N GLY A 55 -5.30 -0.79 17.08
CA GLY A 55 -4.26 -1.80 17.32
C GLY A 55 -4.48 -3.13 16.60
N GLY A 56 -5.55 -3.28 15.83
CA GLY A 56 -5.80 -4.44 14.97
C GLY A 56 -4.99 -4.41 13.68
N TYR A 57 -4.75 -5.57 13.08
CA TYR A 57 -4.19 -5.69 11.74
C TYR A 57 -5.34 -5.91 10.75
N LEU A 58 -5.43 -5.06 9.75
CA LEU A 58 -6.40 -5.19 8.65
C LEU A 58 -5.85 -6.06 7.54
N TYR A 59 -4.55 -5.93 7.28
CA TYR A 59 -3.85 -6.73 6.30
C TYR A 59 -2.45 -7.04 6.81
N ASP A 60 -2.06 -8.30 6.81
CA ASP A 60 -0.74 -8.74 7.28
C ASP A 60 -0.37 -10.03 6.53
N GLY A 61 0.49 -9.92 5.54
CA GLY A 61 0.84 -11.06 4.73
C GLY A 61 1.77 -10.76 3.56
N TRP A 62 2.25 -11.85 2.98
CA TRP A 62 3.07 -11.84 1.77
C TRP A 62 2.18 -11.73 0.54
N TRP A 63 2.47 -10.77 -0.31
CA TRP A 63 1.92 -10.72 -1.65
C TRP A 63 2.73 -11.65 -2.56
N THR A 64 2.24 -12.88 -2.75
CA THR A 64 2.97 -13.91 -3.52
C THR A 64 3.12 -13.54 -4.99
N ASP A 65 4.27 -13.87 -5.59
CA ASP A 65 4.58 -13.58 -7.00
C ASP A 65 4.52 -12.08 -7.31
N SER A 66 5.02 -11.26 -6.38
CA SER A 66 5.06 -9.81 -6.49
C SER A 66 6.47 -9.26 -6.67
N GLY A 67 7.49 -10.11 -6.80
CA GLY A 67 8.87 -9.64 -6.98
C GLY A 67 9.18 -8.83 -8.24
N HIS A 68 8.26 -8.81 -9.19
CA HIS A 68 8.33 -7.94 -10.37
C HIS A 68 7.56 -6.62 -10.20
N ARG A 69 6.89 -6.42 -9.05
CA ARG A 69 6.06 -5.26 -8.74
C ARG A 69 6.87 -4.16 -8.08
N THR A 70 6.41 -2.94 -8.28
CA THR A 70 7.01 -1.74 -7.69
C THR A 70 6.41 -1.43 -6.32
N VAL A 71 7.10 -0.57 -5.55
CA VAL A 71 6.60 -0.07 -4.26
C VAL A 71 5.23 0.60 -4.37
N ASP A 72 4.95 1.33 -5.47
CA ASP A 72 3.64 1.97 -5.70
C ASP A 72 2.53 0.92 -5.84
N GLU A 73 2.78 -0.16 -6.58
CA GLU A 73 1.84 -1.28 -6.71
C GLU A 73 1.63 -2.02 -5.37
N ALA A 74 2.70 -2.22 -4.59
CA ALA A 74 2.59 -2.84 -3.27
C ALA A 74 1.77 -1.99 -2.29
N VAL A 75 1.96 -0.66 -2.30
CA VAL A 75 1.12 0.26 -1.53
C VAL A 75 -0.33 0.21 -2.02
N ALA A 76 -0.56 0.16 -3.33
CA ALA A 76 -1.91 0.01 -3.87
C ALA A 76 -2.59 -1.29 -3.43
N GLU A 77 -1.85 -2.40 -3.38
CA GLU A 77 -2.33 -3.68 -2.85
C GLU A 77 -2.64 -3.58 -1.35
N ALA A 78 -1.82 -2.87 -0.56
CA ALA A 78 -2.09 -2.62 0.86
C ALA A 78 -3.43 -1.88 1.07
N PHE A 79 -3.66 -0.83 0.28
CA PHE A 79 -4.91 -0.06 0.31
C PHE A 79 -6.11 -0.90 -0.13
N ARG A 80 -5.94 -1.73 -1.16
CA ARG A 80 -6.97 -2.65 -1.64
C ARG A 80 -7.31 -3.72 -0.59
N GLY A 81 -6.30 -4.38 -0.02
CA GLY A 81 -6.47 -5.44 0.96
C GLY A 81 -7.06 -4.97 2.29
N ALA A 82 -6.80 -3.72 2.67
CA ALA A 82 -7.40 -3.09 3.84
C ALA A 82 -8.69 -2.32 3.56
N GLU A 83 -9.24 -2.41 2.34
CA GLU A 83 -10.47 -1.73 1.90
C GLU A 83 -10.46 -0.20 2.13
N LEU A 84 -9.28 0.43 2.02
CA LEU A 84 -9.08 1.87 2.22
C LEU A 84 -9.32 2.70 0.96
N LEU A 85 -9.55 2.05 -0.18
CA LEU A 85 -9.95 2.72 -1.43
C LEU A 85 -11.46 2.93 -1.40
N ASP A 86 -11.89 4.19 -1.36
CA ASP A 86 -13.27 4.54 -1.75
C ASP A 86 -13.58 3.94 -3.14
N ASP A 87 -14.79 3.40 -3.30
CA ASP A 87 -15.27 2.65 -4.46
C ASP A 87 -15.06 3.35 -5.83
N ASP A 88 -14.72 4.65 -5.83
CA ASP A 88 -14.34 5.44 -7.01
C ASP A 88 -13.10 4.88 -7.75
N ALA A 89 -12.22 4.13 -7.06
CA ALA A 89 -11.04 3.49 -7.67
C ALA A 89 -11.35 2.17 -8.42
N LYS A 90 -12.60 1.67 -8.38
CA LYS A 90 -12.99 0.45 -9.11
C LYS A 90 -13.39 0.70 -10.57
N GLN A 91 -13.28 1.92 -11.08
CA GLN A 91 -13.80 2.34 -12.39
C GLN A 91 -12.74 2.64 -13.47
N GLU A 92 -11.64 1.89 -13.58
CA GLU A 92 -10.79 1.98 -14.80
C GLU A 92 -10.25 0.64 -15.31
N ASN A 93 -11.04 -0.45 -15.22
CA ASN A 93 -10.66 -1.70 -15.88
C ASN A 93 -11.85 -2.48 -16.47
N GLN A 94 -12.74 -1.78 -17.19
CA GLN A 94 -13.80 -2.42 -17.99
C GLN A 94 -13.98 -1.83 -19.41
N ASN A 95 -13.01 -1.09 -19.96
CA ASN A 95 -13.12 -0.63 -21.34
C ASN A 95 -11.76 -0.62 -22.06
N ALA A 96 -11.31 -1.81 -22.49
CA ALA A 96 -10.37 -1.97 -23.60
C ALA A 96 -10.64 -3.30 -24.30
#